data_AF-A0A0T5ZRZ7-F1
#
_entry.id   AF-A0A0T5ZRZ7-F1
#
_cell.length_a   1.000
_cell.length_b   1.000
_cell.length_c   1.000
_cell.angle_alpha   90.00
_cell.angle_beta   90.00
_cell.angle_gamma   90.00
#
_symmetry.space_group_name_H-M   'P 1'
#
loop_
_entity.id
_entity.type
_entity.pdbx_description
1 polymer ?
#
loop_
_entity_poly.entity_id
_entity_poly.type
_entity_poly.pdbx_seq_one_letter_code
_entity_poly.pdbx_strand_id
1 'polypeptide(L)'
;MASMPRSPASQTTKVAYFSMEIGLHPAMPTYSGGLGILAGDIIRSAADLSIPMVAVTLIHRKGYFYQRLDASGWQREEPMEWAVDDFLEEMPERTSVTIEGRSIQIRAWKYEATGVDGYKVPVYFLDTDLPENSEWDRTLTHFLYGGDQRYRLCQEAILGIGGVRMLRAIDNQSIERFHMNEGHASLLTLELLDEEVRKAG
;
A
#
# COMPACT_ATOMS: atom_id res chain seq x y z
N MET A 1 29.14 28.28 12.71
CA MET A 1 29.46 27.30 11.64
C MET A 1 28.15 26.92 10.98
N ALA A 2 27.81 27.57 9.87
CA ALA A 2 26.61 27.23 9.10
C ALA A 2 26.87 25.93 8.33
N SER A 3 26.07 24.90 8.59
CA SER A 3 26.11 23.64 7.84
C SER A 3 25.67 23.92 6.40
N MET A 4 26.51 23.58 5.43
CA MET A 4 26.16 23.64 4.01
C MET A 4 24.93 22.76 3.72
N PRO A 5 24.04 23.18 2.82
CA PRO A 5 22.96 22.32 2.35
C PRO A 5 23.57 21.10 1.65
N ARG A 6 23.28 19.89 2.15
CA ARG A 6 23.59 18.66 1.43
C ARG A 6 22.81 18.71 0.12
N SER A 7 23.51 18.63 -1.02
CA SER A 7 22.86 18.36 -2.30
C SER A 7 22.07 17.05 -2.16
N PRO A 8 20.83 16.94 -2.68
CA PRO A 8 20.10 15.69 -2.64
C PRO A 8 20.74 14.77 -3.68
N ALA A 9 21.81 14.08 -3.27
CA ALA A 9 22.11 12.81 -3.90
C ALA A 9 20.83 11.99 -3.81
N SER A 10 20.31 11.55 -4.95
CA SER A 10 19.23 10.56 -5.04
C SER A 10 19.56 9.44 -4.05
N GLN A 11 18.94 9.48 -2.87
CA GLN A 11 19.14 8.45 -1.88
C GLN A 11 18.37 7.25 -2.40
N THR A 12 19.11 6.19 -2.73
CA THR A 12 18.51 4.92 -3.10
C THR A 12 17.65 4.43 -1.95
N THR A 13 16.38 4.15 -2.22
CA THR A 13 15.41 3.59 -1.29
C THR A 13 15.99 2.32 -0.68
N LYS A 14 16.06 2.27 0.66
CA LYS A 14 16.66 1.16 1.39
C LYS A 14 15.65 0.31 2.15
N VAL A 15 14.53 0.90 2.53
CA VAL A 15 13.51 0.24 3.34
C VAL A 15 12.17 0.26 2.61
N ALA A 16 11.52 -0.89 2.52
CA ALA A 16 10.13 -0.98 2.08
C ALA A 16 9.23 -1.35 3.25
N TYR A 17 8.27 -0.49 3.56
CA TYR A 17 7.32 -0.62 4.65
C TYR A 17 5.96 -1.08 4.12
N PHE A 18 5.52 -2.27 4.50
CA PHE A 18 4.26 -2.85 4.05
C PHE A 18 3.24 -2.82 5.18
N SER A 19 2.03 -2.34 4.89
CA SER A 19 0.91 -2.41 5.83
C SER A 19 -0.42 -2.57 5.12
N MET A 20 -1.35 -3.30 5.74
CA MET A 20 -2.73 -3.40 5.25
C MET A 20 -3.49 -2.09 5.37
N GLU A 21 -3.09 -1.20 6.29
CA GLU A 21 -3.71 0.10 6.48
C GLU A 21 -2.69 1.21 6.73
N ILE A 22 -2.95 2.40 6.17
CA ILE A 22 -2.14 3.60 6.37
C ILE A 22 -3.06 4.81 6.43
N GLY A 23 -2.99 5.58 7.52
CA GLY A 23 -3.71 6.84 7.68
C GLY A 23 -2.84 8.04 7.33
N LEU A 24 -2.99 8.59 6.12
CA LEU A 24 -2.21 9.76 5.65
C LEU A 24 -3.02 11.06 5.64
N HIS A 25 -4.31 10.96 5.32
CA HIS A 25 -5.19 12.11 5.19
C HIS A 25 -6.61 11.73 5.63
N PRO A 26 -7.36 12.60 6.33
CA PRO A 26 -8.71 12.27 6.83
C PRO A 26 -9.72 11.92 5.73
N ALA A 27 -9.52 12.44 4.52
CA ALA A 27 -10.36 12.14 3.35
C ALA A 27 -9.89 10.90 2.54
N MET A 28 -8.86 10.20 3.02
CA MET A 28 -8.36 8.94 2.45
C MET A 28 -8.77 7.79 3.40
N PRO A 29 -9.82 7.00 3.07
CA PRO A 29 -10.38 5.90 3.88
C PRO A 29 -9.48 4.67 4.08
N THR A 30 -8.16 4.80 3.98
CA THR A 30 -7.22 3.67 3.86
C THR A 30 -6.79 3.07 5.21
N TYR A 31 -7.55 3.34 6.27
CA TYR A 31 -7.29 2.83 7.62
C TYR A 31 -8.57 2.68 8.46
N SER A 32 -8.50 1.82 9.48
CA SER A 32 -9.62 1.53 10.39
C SER A 32 -9.39 2.00 11.83
N GLY A 33 -8.14 2.14 12.26
CA GLY A 33 -7.84 2.48 13.65
C GLY A 33 -6.39 2.85 13.93
N GLY A 34 -5.94 2.56 15.15
CA GLY A 34 -4.64 3.02 15.65
C GLY A 34 -3.43 2.44 14.92
N LEU A 35 -3.54 1.24 14.33
CA LEU A 35 -2.44 0.63 13.58
C LEU A 35 -2.15 1.41 12.29
N GLY A 36 -3.18 1.83 11.56
CA GLY A 36 -3.05 2.67 10.37
C GLY A 36 -2.60 4.09 10.68
N ILE A 37 -3.04 4.67 11.81
CA ILE A 37 -2.50 5.96 12.30
C ILE A 37 -1.01 5.84 12.60
N LEU A 38 -0.60 4.79 13.32
CA LEU A 38 0.81 4.53 13.60
C LEU A 38 1.63 4.35 12.32
N ALA A 39 1.11 3.62 11.32
CA ALA A 39 1.77 3.47 10.03
C ALA A 39 1.95 4.83 9.32
N GLY A 40 0.94 5.69 9.35
CA GLY A 40 1.02 7.06 8.85
C GLY A 40 2.07 7.90 9.56
N ASP A 41 2.11 7.84 10.90
CA ASP A 41 3.08 8.55 11.72
C ASP A 41 4.53 8.06 11.47
N ILE A 42 4.72 6.76 11.25
CA ILE A 42 6.02 6.18 10.87
C ILE A 42 6.48 6.75 9.53
N ILE A 43 5.60 6.81 8.53
CA ILE A 43 5.91 7.33 7.19
C ILE A 43 6.23 8.82 7.24
N ARG A 44 5.44 9.60 7.98
CA ARG A 44 5.68 11.03 8.17
C ARG A 44 7.00 11.28 8.90
N SER A 45 7.28 10.52 9.95
CA SER A 45 8.55 10.59 10.68
C SER A 45 9.73 10.22 9.79
N ALA A 46 9.58 9.21 8.94
CA ALA A 46 10.59 8.84 7.95
C ALA A 46 10.84 9.99 6.96
N ALA A 47 9.80 10.69 6.53
CA ALA A 47 9.93 11.87 5.67
C ALA A 47 10.62 13.03 6.39
N ASP A 48 10.22 13.35 7.62
CA ASP A 48 10.83 14.41 8.45
C ASP A 48 12.31 14.15 8.74
N LEU A 49 12.69 12.89 8.94
CA LEU A 49 14.07 12.48 9.21
C LEU A 49 14.87 12.16 7.95
N SER A 50 14.30 12.37 6.75
CA SER A 50 14.93 12.07 5.46
C SER A 50 15.42 10.62 5.33
N ILE A 51 14.64 9.67 5.84
CA ILE A 51 14.92 8.24 5.77
C ILE A 51 14.52 7.69 4.39
N PRO A 52 15.42 6.97 3.67
CA PRO A 52 15.14 6.39 2.35
C PRO A 52 14.20 5.19 2.45
N MET A 53 12.90 5.50 2.58
CA MET A 53 11.81 4.57 2.73
C MET A 53 10.83 4.70 1.55
N VAL A 54 10.21 3.58 1.18
CA VAL A 54 8.98 3.50 0.40
C VAL A 54 7.93 2.75 1.23
N ALA A 55 6.66 3.12 1.12
CA ALA A 55 5.57 2.38 1.75
C ALA A 55 4.64 1.76 0.71
N VAL A 56 4.02 0.62 1.06
CA VAL A 56 3.08 -0.11 0.21
C VAL A 56 1.85 -0.51 1.01
N THR A 57 0.67 -0.27 0.44
CA THR A 57 -0.62 -0.68 0.99
C THR A 57 -1.63 -0.96 -0.12
N LEU A 58 -2.87 -1.29 0.22
CA LEU A 58 -3.98 -1.40 -0.73
C LEU A 58 -4.80 -0.10 -0.76
N ILE A 59 -5.41 0.22 -1.90
CA ILE A 59 -6.13 1.49 -2.09
C ILE A 59 -7.44 1.62 -1.29
N HIS A 60 -8.07 0.50 -0.91
CA HIS A 60 -9.35 0.45 -0.18
C HIS A 60 -10.39 1.47 -0.71
N ARG A 61 -10.89 1.26 -1.93
CA ARG A 61 -11.81 2.18 -2.64
C ARG A 61 -13.08 2.54 -1.87
N LYS A 62 -13.47 1.71 -0.90
CA LYS A 62 -14.69 1.82 -0.09
C LYS A 62 -14.39 1.92 1.41
N GLY A 63 -13.12 2.04 1.78
CA GLY A 63 -12.64 2.15 3.15
C GLY A 63 -12.98 0.97 4.06
N TYR A 64 -13.00 1.22 5.36
CA TYR A 64 -13.49 0.27 6.36
C TYR A 64 -15.02 0.25 6.40
N PHE A 65 -15.64 1.34 6.86
CA PHE A 65 -17.06 1.67 6.66
C PHE A 65 -17.33 3.09 7.16
N TYR A 66 -18.43 3.69 6.70
CA TYR A 66 -19.07 4.85 7.30
C TYR A 66 -20.14 4.39 8.29
N GLN A 67 -20.03 4.83 9.54
CA GLN A 67 -20.97 4.48 10.59
C GLN A 67 -22.16 5.44 10.61
N ARG A 68 -23.37 4.90 10.55
CA ARG A 68 -24.61 5.65 10.76
C ARG A 68 -25.48 4.95 11.79
N LEU A 69 -26.09 5.72 12.69
CA LEU A 69 -27.13 5.19 13.59
C LEU A 69 -28.51 5.40 12.96
N ASP A 70 -29.32 4.34 12.91
CA ASP A 70 -30.70 4.45 12.47
C ASP A 70 -31.61 5.02 13.59
N ALA A 71 -32.89 5.23 13.29
CA ALA A 71 -33.84 5.81 14.23
C ALA A 71 -34.05 4.97 15.52
N SER A 72 -33.65 3.69 15.51
CA SER A 72 -33.67 2.81 16.67
C SER A 72 -32.35 2.76 17.45
N GLY A 73 -31.34 3.54 17.03
CA GLY A 73 -30.00 3.54 17.63
C GLY A 73 -29.12 2.38 17.19
N TRP A 74 -29.54 1.57 16.20
CA TRP A 74 -28.73 0.50 15.66
C TRP A 74 -27.72 1.02 14.62
N GLN A 75 -26.51 0.46 14.66
CA GLN A 75 -25.48 0.75 13.67
C GLN A 75 -25.85 0.21 12.31
N ARG A 76 -25.63 1.05 11.30
CA ARG A 76 -25.62 0.74 9.88
C ARG A 76 -24.25 1.11 9.31
N GLU A 77 -23.79 0.28 8.39
CA GLU A 77 -22.49 0.42 7.74
C GLU A 77 -22.73 0.74 6.28
N GLU A 78 -22.14 1.82 5.82
CA GLU A 78 -22.20 2.27 4.43
C GLU A 78 -20.78 2.32 3.85
N PRO A 79 -20.57 2.04 2.55
CA PRO A 79 -19.27 2.23 1.92
C PRO A 79 -18.78 3.68 2.01
N MET A 80 -17.48 3.88 2.22
CA MET A 80 -16.84 5.19 2.18
C MET A 80 -16.04 5.34 0.88
N GLU A 81 -16.73 5.78 -0.17
CA GLU A 81 -16.10 6.10 -1.46
C GLU A 81 -15.36 7.45 -1.36
N TRP A 82 -14.27 7.57 -2.12
CA TRP A 82 -13.42 8.76 -2.13
C TRP A 82 -12.84 9.00 -3.52
N ALA A 83 -12.60 10.28 -3.84
CA ALA A 83 -12.05 10.69 -5.11
C ALA A 83 -10.54 10.41 -5.14
N VAL A 84 -10.17 9.18 -5.52
CA VAL A 84 -8.77 8.72 -5.57
C VAL A 84 -7.86 9.71 -6.30
N ASP A 85 -8.28 10.17 -7.48
CA ASP A 85 -7.53 11.07 -8.35
C ASP A 85 -7.29 12.48 -7.76
N ASP A 86 -8.07 12.89 -6.75
CA ASP A 86 -7.86 14.16 -6.04
C ASP A 86 -6.64 14.11 -5.12
N PHE A 87 -6.20 12.90 -4.72
CA PHE A 87 -5.12 12.70 -3.74
C PHE A 87 -3.93 11.93 -4.32
N LEU A 88 -4.16 11.06 -5.29
CA LEU A 88 -3.19 10.08 -5.76
C LEU A 88 -2.91 10.21 -7.26
N GLU A 89 -1.65 10.00 -7.63
CA GLU A 89 -1.20 9.95 -9.03
C GLU A 89 -1.15 8.49 -9.49
N GLU A 90 -1.80 8.14 -10.61
CA GLU A 90 -1.70 6.79 -11.18
C GLU A 90 -0.30 6.55 -11.76
N MET A 91 0.31 5.43 -11.38
CA MET A 91 1.60 5.00 -11.91
C MET A 91 1.41 4.22 -13.24
N PRO A 92 2.28 4.39 -14.24
CA PRO A 92 2.17 3.65 -15.50
C PRO A 92 2.50 2.15 -15.36
N GLU A 93 3.24 1.77 -14.31
CA GLU A 93 3.66 0.40 -14.10
C GLU A 93 2.49 -0.53 -13.76
N ARG A 94 2.65 -1.78 -14.16
CA ARG A 94 1.68 -2.85 -13.97
C ARG A 94 2.39 -4.10 -13.49
N THR A 95 1.72 -4.89 -12.68
CA THR A 95 2.16 -6.23 -12.32
C THR A 95 0.96 -7.18 -12.21
N SER A 96 1.21 -8.45 -11.90
CA SER A 96 0.15 -9.40 -11.62
C SER A 96 0.54 -10.42 -10.57
N VAL A 97 -0.47 -10.98 -9.92
CA VAL A 97 -0.36 -12.13 -9.01
C VAL A 97 -1.28 -13.24 -9.51
N THR A 98 -0.81 -14.48 -9.43
CA THR A 98 -1.64 -15.65 -9.77
C THR A 98 -2.28 -16.20 -8.50
N ILE A 99 -3.60 -16.16 -8.42
CA ILE A 99 -4.38 -16.68 -7.28
C ILE A 99 -5.40 -17.68 -7.81
N GLU A 100 -5.32 -18.94 -7.35
CA GLU A 100 -6.23 -20.02 -7.77
C GLU A 100 -6.28 -20.17 -9.31
N GLY A 101 -5.14 -20.04 -9.98
CA GLY A 101 -5.02 -20.13 -11.44
C GLY A 101 -5.48 -18.89 -12.20
N ARG A 102 -5.98 -17.86 -11.51
CA ARG A 102 -6.42 -16.58 -12.10
C ARG A 102 -5.27 -15.58 -12.03
N SER A 103 -4.92 -14.96 -13.15
CA SER A 103 -3.94 -13.86 -13.19
C SER A 103 -4.65 -12.54 -12.90
N ILE A 104 -4.41 -11.99 -11.71
CA ILE A 104 -5.01 -10.74 -11.26
C ILE A 104 -4.02 -9.62 -11.56
N GLN A 105 -4.41 -8.72 -12.46
CA GLN A 105 -3.65 -7.52 -12.81
C GLN A 105 -3.72 -6.50 -11.68
N ILE A 106 -2.62 -5.79 -11.46
CA ILE A 106 -2.47 -4.80 -10.40
C ILE A 106 -1.86 -3.53 -11.00
N ARG A 107 -2.48 -2.38 -10.73
CA ARG A 107 -1.88 -1.05 -10.89
C ARG A 107 -1.48 -0.47 -9.54
N ALA A 108 -0.70 0.60 -9.57
CA ALA A 108 -0.35 1.36 -8.38
C ALA A 108 -0.76 2.82 -8.52
N TRP A 109 -1.06 3.43 -7.38
CA TRP A 109 -1.24 4.86 -7.23
C TRP A 109 -0.20 5.39 -6.24
N LYS A 110 0.30 6.60 -6.46
CA LYS A 110 1.36 7.22 -5.63
C LYS A 110 0.82 8.39 -4.84
N TYR A 111 1.16 8.41 -3.55
CA TYR A 111 1.14 9.59 -2.69
C TYR A 111 2.57 9.95 -2.27
N GLU A 112 2.88 11.24 -2.13
CA GLU A 112 4.19 11.69 -1.62
C GLU A 112 4.04 12.30 -0.23
N ALA A 113 4.39 11.54 0.81
CA ALA A 113 4.47 12.06 2.17
C ALA A 113 5.69 12.99 2.27
N THR A 114 5.44 14.29 2.41
CA THR A 114 6.48 15.33 2.42
C THR A 114 6.80 15.74 3.85
N GLY A 115 8.06 15.59 4.26
CA GLY A 115 8.55 15.99 5.56
C GLY A 115 8.84 17.49 5.64
N VAL A 116 9.16 17.97 6.84
CA VAL A 116 9.40 19.41 7.14
C VAL A 116 10.49 20.06 6.27
N ASP A 117 11.51 19.30 5.87
CA ASP A 117 12.62 19.77 5.02
C ASP A 117 12.38 19.53 3.52
N GLY A 118 11.16 19.11 3.13
CA GLY A 118 10.78 18.82 1.75
C GLY A 118 11.22 17.44 1.22
N TYR A 119 11.86 16.61 2.05
CA TYR A 119 12.13 15.21 1.70
C TYR A 119 10.82 14.45 1.55
N LYS A 120 10.75 13.54 0.56
CA LYS A 120 9.52 12.83 0.20
C LYS A 120 9.69 11.33 0.35
N VAL A 121 8.73 10.71 1.03
CA VAL A 121 8.58 9.26 1.10
C VAL A 121 7.41 8.86 0.20
N PRO A 122 7.64 8.09 -0.89
CA PRO A 122 6.56 7.60 -1.73
C PRO A 122 5.76 6.52 -1.00
N VAL A 123 4.44 6.59 -1.11
CA VAL A 123 3.49 5.57 -0.65
C VAL A 123 2.71 5.06 -1.85
N TYR A 124 2.81 3.76 -2.11
CA TYR A 124 2.12 3.11 -3.22
C TYR A 124 0.87 2.35 -2.73
N PHE A 125 -0.25 2.65 -3.36
CA PHE A 125 -1.54 2.01 -3.13
C PHE A 125 -1.84 1.05 -4.27
N LEU A 126 -1.84 -0.24 -4.00
CA LEU A 126 -2.14 -1.28 -4.97
C LEU A 126 -3.65 -1.38 -5.20
N ASP A 127 -4.02 -1.54 -6.46
CA ASP A 127 -5.40 -1.55 -6.90
C ASP A 127 -5.64 -2.62 -7.97
N THR A 128 -6.71 -3.38 -7.77
CA THR A 128 -7.15 -4.44 -8.69
C THR A 128 -8.38 -4.04 -9.50
N ASP A 129 -8.93 -2.84 -9.30
CA ASP A 129 -10.05 -2.32 -10.08
C ASP A 129 -9.59 -1.90 -11.49
N LEU A 130 -9.40 -2.92 -12.32
CA LEU A 130 -8.93 -2.88 -13.69
C LEU A 130 -9.87 -3.70 -14.58
N PRO A 131 -10.18 -3.25 -15.81
CA PRO A 131 -11.11 -3.96 -16.71
C PRO A 131 -10.60 -5.33 -17.16
N GLU A 132 -9.30 -5.59 -17.07
CA GLU A 132 -8.67 -6.89 -17.35
C GLU A 132 -8.99 -7.96 -16.31
N ASN A 133 -9.40 -7.54 -15.10
CA ASN A 133 -9.76 -8.43 -14.01
C ASN A 133 -11.24 -8.81 -14.05
N SER A 134 -11.55 -10.00 -13.53
CA SER A 134 -12.95 -10.40 -13.32
C SER A 134 -13.66 -9.43 -12.36
N GLU A 135 -14.98 -9.34 -12.44
CA GLU A 135 -15.77 -8.47 -11.54
C GLU A 135 -15.46 -8.75 -10.07
N TRP A 136 -15.26 -10.01 -9.69
CA TRP A 136 -14.88 -10.39 -8.34
C TRP A 136 -13.47 -9.90 -7.97
N ASP A 137 -12.48 -10.07 -8.86
CA ASP A 137 -11.09 -9.69 -8.59
C ASP A 137 -10.91 -8.17 -8.46
N ARG A 138 -11.72 -7.39 -9.18
CA ARG A 138 -11.80 -5.94 -9.02
C ARG A 138 -12.21 -5.54 -7.60
N THR A 139 -13.05 -6.36 -6.94
CA THR A 139 -13.51 -6.05 -5.58
C THR A 139 -12.46 -6.26 -4.50
N LEU A 140 -11.36 -6.98 -4.77
CA LEU A 140 -10.35 -7.34 -3.77
C LEU A 140 -9.68 -6.13 -3.10
N THR A 141 -9.78 -4.95 -3.69
CA THR A 141 -9.24 -3.70 -3.13
C THR A 141 -10.34 -2.68 -2.77
N HIS A 142 -11.58 -3.12 -2.62
CA HIS A 142 -12.70 -2.26 -2.18
C HIS A 142 -12.65 -1.99 -0.68
N PHE A 143 -12.79 -3.03 0.14
CA PHE A 143 -12.98 -2.88 1.58
C PHE A 143 -11.74 -3.28 2.36
N LEU A 144 -11.38 -2.46 3.34
CA LEU A 144 -10.41 -2.80 4.37
C LEU A 144 -11.03 -3.81 5.34
N TYR A 145 -10.40 -4.96 5.53
CA TYR A 145 -10.89 -6.04 6.41
C TYR A 145 -12.31 -6.55 6.10
N GLY A 146 -12.80 -6.32 4.89
CA GLY A 146 -14.10 -6.83 4.43
C GLY A 146 -14.07 -8.31 4.03
N GLY A 147 -15.19 -8.76 3.46
CA GLY A 147 -15.34 -10.08 2.88
C GLY A 147 -15.19 -11.24 3.87
N ASP A 148 -14.79 -12.39 3.35
CA ASP A 148 -14.52 -13.61 4.10
C ASP A 148 -13.01 -13.89 4.19
N GLN A 149 -12.65 -15.07 4.73
CA GLN A 149 -11.24 -15.48 4.83
C GLN A 149 -10.55 -15.59 3.47
N ARG A 150 -11.28 -16.00 2.42
CA ARG A 150 -10.74 -16.12 1.07
C ARG A 150 -10.43 -14.74 0.50
N TYR A 151 -11.35 -13.79 0.65
CA TYR A 151 -11.15 -12.40 0.28
C TYR A 151 -9.92 -11.81 0.97
N ARG A 152 -9.80 -12.00 2.29
CA ARG A 152 -8.63 -11.51 3.06
C ARG A 152 -7.32 -12.14 2.61
N LEU A 153 -7.27 -13.45 2.38
CA LEU A 153 -6.06 -14.11 1.89
C LEU A 153 -5.65 -13.60 0.50
N CYS A 154 -6.63 -13.31 -0.37
CA CYS A 154 -6.35 -12.68 -1.66
C CYS A 154 -5.73 -11.28 -1.49
N GLN A 155 -6.25 -10.47 -0.55
CA GLN A 155 -5.68 -9.17 -0.22
C GLN A 155 -4.24 -9.28 0.28
N GLU A 156 -3.95 -10.23 1.17
CA GLU A 156 -2.60 -10.48 1.69
C GLU A 156 -1.64 -10.93 0.58
N ALA A 157 -2.11 -11.70 -0.40
CA ALA A 157 -1.32 -12.10 -1.57
C ALA A 157 -1.06 -10.91 -2.50
N ILE A 158 -2.05 -10.05 -2.73
CA ILE A 158 -1.89 -8.82 -3.52
C ILE A 158 -0.91 -7.87 -2.81
N LEU A 159 -1.07 -7.64 -1.51
CA LEU A 159 -0.19 -6.79 -0.73
C LEU A 159 1.23 -7.33 -0.68
N GLY A 160 1.41 -8.60 -0.32
CA GLY A 160 2.71 -9.21 -0.13
C GLY A 160 3.44 -9.48 -1.44
N ILE A 161 2.89 -10.37 -2.26
CA ILE A 161 3.50 -10.80 -3.53
C ILE A 161 3.40 -9.68 -4.57
N GLY A 162 2.17 -9.18 -4.78
CA GLY A 162 1.92 -8.11 -5.75
C GLY A 162 2.68 -6.83 -5.41
N GLY A 163 2.80 -6.48 -4.13
CA GLY A 163 3.54 -5.29 -3.70
C GLY A 163 5.05 -5.39 -3.92
N VAL A 164 5.68 -6.54 -3.66
CA VAL A 164 7.10 -6.74 -4.01
C VAL A 164 7.30 -6.60 -5.51
N ARG A 165 6.49 -7.29 -6.32
CA ARG A 165 6.59 -7.20 -7.79
C ARG A 165 6.35 -5.80 -8.31
N MET A 166 5.41 -5.07 -7.72
CA MET A 166 5.13 -3.68 -8.08
C MET A 166 6.32 -2.78 -7.76
N LEU A 167 6.94 -2.94 -6.58
CA LEU A 167 8.17 -2.19 -6.27
C LEU A 167 9.28 -2.48 -7.28
N ARG A 168 9.47 -3.75 -7.69
CA ARG A 168 10.43 -4.10 -8.75
C ARG A 168 10.10 -3.46 -10.10
N ALA A 169 8.82 -3.33 -10.43
CA ALA A 169 8.37 -2.72 -11.68
C ALA A 169 8.61 -1.20 -11.67
N ILE A 170 8.28 -0.52 -10.57
CA ILE A 170 8.41 0.94 -10.41
C ILE A 170 9.87 1.36 -10.30
N ASP A 171 10.62 0.69 -9.43
CA ASP A 171 11.99 1.08 -9.17
C ASP A 171 12.83 -0.16 -8.90
N ASN A 172 13.76 -0.44 -9.82
CA ASN A 172 14.69 -1.57 -9.75
C ASN A 172 15.82 -1.33 -8.72
N GLN A 173 15.54 -0.55 -7.67
CA GLN A 173 16.46 -0.21 -6.61
C GLN A 173 16.68 -1.36 -5.63
N SER A 174 17.84 -1.32 -4.98
CA SER A 174 18.27 -2.28 -3.95
C SER A 174 17.62 -1.99 -2.60
N ILE A 175 16.33 -2.35 -2.47
CA ILE A 175 15.67 -2.45 -1.16
C ILE A 175 16.42 -3.50 -0.34
N GLU A 176 17.00 -3.08 0.79
CA GLU A 176 17.78 -3.95 1.67
C GLU A 176 16.93 -4.56 2.79
N ARG A 177 15.86 -3.88 3.18
CA ARG A 177 15.02 -4.26 4.33
C ARG A 177 13.55 -4.13 3.99
N PHE A 178 12.80 -5.17 4.34
CA PHE A 178 11.34 -5.19 4.26
C PHE A 178 10.78 -5.20 5.68
N HIS A 179 9.98 -4.20 6.00
CA HIS A 179 9.25 -4.12 7.26
C HIS A 179 7.80 -4.49 7.00
N MET A 180 7.29 -5.45 7.76
CA MET A 180 5.89 -5.89 7.71
C MET A 180 5.20 -5.39 8.96
N ASN A 181 4.22 -4.51 8.80
CA ASN A 181 3.35 -4.11 9.89
C ASN A 181 2.28 -5.19 10.06
N GLU A 182 2.51 -6.09 11.03
CA GLU A 182 1.75 -7.32 11.29
C GLU A 182 1.85 -8.39 10.18
N GLY A 183 1.15 -9.51 10.38
CA GLY A 183 1.18 -10.69 9.50
C GLY A 183 0.54 -10.51 8.12
N HIS A 184 -0.16 -9.41 7.85
CA HIS A 184 -0.91 -9.19 6.61
C HIS A 184 -0.05 -9.12 5.35
N ALA A 185 1.22 -8.74 5.50
CA ALA A 185 2.17 -8.70 4.39
C ALA A 185 3.10 -9.91 4.36
N SER A 186 2.86 -10.94 5.19
CA SER A 186 3.76 -12.09 5.37
C SER A 186 4.08 -12.84 4.06
N LEU A 187 3.14 -12.86 3.11
CA LEU A 187 3.34 -13.50 1.81
C LEU A 187 4.41 -12.82 0.94
N LEU A 188 4.87 -11.60 1.29
CA LEU A 188 6.03 -10.99 0.64
C LEU A 188 7.29 -11.85 0.80
N THR A 189 7.41 -12.58 1.90
CA THR A 189 8.58 -13.45 2.16
C THR A 189 8.68 -14.60 1.16
N LEU A 190 7.54 -15.09 0.65
CA LEU A 190 7.52 -16.12 -0.39
C LEU A 190 7.98 -15.56 -1.73
N GLU A 191 7.57 -14.34 -2.09
CA GLU A 191 8.05 -13.70 -3.32
C GLU A 191 9.55 -13.39 -3.24
N LEU A 192 10.05 -12.90 -2.10
CA LEU A 192 11.49 -12.68 -1.90
C LEU A 192 12.29 -13.98 -1.94
N LEU A 193 11.78 -15.06 -1.34
CA LEU A 193 12.42 -16.38 -1.44
C LEU A 193 12.48 -16.85 -2.89
N ASP A 194 11.39 -16.71 -3.64
CA ASP A 194 11.34 -17.09 -5.04
C ASP A 194 12.30 -16.24 -5.90
N GLU A 195 12.44 -14.94 -5.63
CA GLU A 195 13.48 -14.10 -6.24
C GLU A 195 14.89 -14.65 -6.01
N GLU A 196 15.21 -15.09 -4.79
CA GLU A 196 16.52 -15.66 -4.46
C GLU A 196 16.75 -17.03 -5.10
N VAL A 197 15.73 -17.89 -5.15
CA VAL A 197 15.80 -19.18 -5.85
C VAL A 197 16.06 -18.96 -7.34
N ARG A 198 15.33 -18.06 -8.01
CA ARG A 198 15.55 -17.75 -9.43
C ARG A 198 16.95 -17.20 -9.71
N LYS A 199 17.56 -16.47 -8.76
CA LYS A 199 18.95 -16.00 -8.88
C LYS A 199 19.97 -17.12 -8.72
N ALA A 200 19.65 -18.16 -7.96
CA ALA A 200 20.54 -19.30 -7.70
C ALA A 200 20.58 -20.32 -8.86
N GLY A 201 19.57 -20.34 -9.73
CA GLY A 201 19.43 -21.29 -10.85
C GLY A 201 18.69 -22.55 -10.45
#